data_AF-A0A4R6ZLJ4-F1
#
_entry.id   AF-A0A4R6ZLJ4-F1
#
_cell.length_a   1.000
_cell.length_b   1.000
_cell.length_c   1.000
_cell.angle_alpha   90.00
_cell.angle_beta   90.00
_cell.angle_gamma   90.00
#
_symmetry.space_group_name_H-M   'P 1'
#
loop_
_entity.id
_entity.type
_entity.pdbx_description
1 polymer ?
#
loop_
_entity_poly.entity_id
_entity_poly.type
_entity_poly.pdbx_seq_one_letter_code
_entity_poly.pdbx_strand_id
1 'polypeptide(L)' 'MARENGLSNQFVAIADDGTGDLLCLRIGNSKQMLEEIYLGSHESGKCEQMYSNLVELIMEQ' A
#
# COMPACT_ATOMS: atom_id res chain seq x y z
N MET A 1 -11.64 3.74 -6.67
CA MET A 1 -10.16 3.80 -6.79
C MET A 1 -9.50 2.53 -6.24
N ALA A 2 -9.16 2.37 -4.95
CA ALA A 2 -8.43 1.17 -4.49
C ALA A 2 -9.16 -0.19 -4.70
N ARG A 3 -10.48 -0.26 -4.43
CA ARG A 3 -11.27 -1.49 -4.64
C ARG A 3 -11.47 -1.85 -6.12
N GLU A 4 -11.36 -0.88 -7.01
CA GLU A 4 -11.52 -1.10 -8.47
C GLU A 4 -10.23 -1.64 -9.10
N ASN A 5 -9.07 -1.39 -8.46
CA ASN A 5 -7.76 -1.88 -8.88
C ASN A 5 -7.38 -3.25 -8.28
N GLY A 6 -8.34 -4.00 -7.73
CA GLY A 6 -8.10 -5.36 -7.22
C GLY A 6 -7.38 -5.44 -5.87
N LEU A 7 -7.19 -4.32 -5.15
CA LEU A 7 -6.64 -4.37 -3.80
C LEU A 7 -7.58 -5.10 -2.84
N SER A 8 -7.02 -6.05 -2.11
CA SER A 8 -7.67 -6.76 -1.01
C SER A 8 -8.26 -5.76 0.00
N ASN A 9 -9.39 -6.10 0.63
CA ASN A 9 -10.00 -5.31 1.71
C ASN A 9 -9.06 -5.15 2.94
N GLN A 10 -7.89 -5.78 2.93
CA GLN A 10 -6.83 -5.65 3.92
C GLN A 10 -5.86 -4.51 3.64
N PHE A 11 -6.10 -3.68 2.61
CA PHE A 11 -5.22 -2.55 2.28
C PHE A 11 -5.98 -1.23 2.17
N VAL A 12 -5.29 -0.14 2.53
CA VAL A 12 -5.75 1.24 2.38
C VAL A 12 -4.72 1.97 1.52
N ALA A 13 -5.11 2.46 0.35
CA ALA A 13 -4.25 3.29 -0.48
C ALA A 13 -4.04 4.67 0.19
N ILE A 14 -2.79 5.12 0.23
CA ILE A 14 -2.37 6.42 0.80
C ILE A 14 -1.75 7.35 -0.24
N ALA A 15 -1.30 6.83 -1.39
CA ALA A 15 -0.83 7.61 -2.53
C ALA A 15 -1.04 6.84 -3.85
N ASP A 16 -1.08 7.59 -4.96
CA ASP A 16 -1.23 7.12 -6.33
C ASP A 16 -0.19 7.84 -7.19
N ASP A 17 0.53 7.10 -8.04
CA ASP A 17 1.57 7.65 -8.92
C ASP A 17 1.03 8.16 -10.27
N GLY A 18 -0.26 7.97 -10.54
CA GLY A 18 -0.95 8.33 -11.77
C GLY A 18 -0.87 7.27 -12.88
N THR A 19 -0.16 6.16 -12.67
CA THR A 19 -0.06 5.03 -13.59
C THR A 19 -0.98 3.87 -13.19
N GLY A 20 -1.55 3.94 -11.98
CA GLY A 20 -2.40 2.92 -11.38
C GLY A 20 -1.72 2.16 -10.25
N ASP A 21 -0.41 2.35 -10.06
CA ASP A 21 0.33 1.82 -8.92
C ASP A 21 -0.01 2.62 -7.66
N LEU A 22 -0.20 1.91 -6.55
CA LEU A 22 -0.74 2.47 -5.31
C LEU A 22 0.18 2.19 -4.14
N LEU A 23 0.57 3.24 -3.42
CA LEU A 23 1.20 3.10 -2.12
C LEU A 23 0.12 2.82 -1.07
N CYS A 24 0.30 1.79 -0.25
CA CYS A 24 -0.75 1.25 0.61
C CYS A 24 -0.26 0.96 2.04
N LEU A 25 -1.16 1.10 3.00
CA LEU A 25 -1.02 0.57 4.36
C LEU A 25 -1.83 -0.71 4.50
N ARG A 26 -1.34 -1.66 5.29
CA ARG A 26 -2.06 -2.91 5.59
C ARG A 26 -2.93 -2.78 6.83
N ILE A 27 -4.12 -3.36 6.78
CA ILE A 27 -5.01 -3.54 7.92
C ILE A 27 -4.71 -4.91 8.54
N GLY A 28 -4.29 -4.90 9.80
CA GLY A 28 -4.04 -6.10 10.58
C GLY A 28 -5.31 -6.88 10.91
N ASN A 29 -5.14 -8.12 11.38
CA ASN A 29 -6.24 -9.02 11.72
C ASN A 29 -7.18 -8.44 12.81
N SER A 30 -6.65 -7.60 13.69
CA SER A 30 -7.41 -6.91 14.75
C SER A 30 -8.04 -5.60 14.28
N LYS A 31 -8.06 -5.33 12.97
CA LYS A 31 -8.53 -4.09 12.33
C LYS A 31 -7.73 -2.83 12.68
N GLN A 32 -6.54 -2.99 13.24
CA GLN A 32 -5.57 -1.91 13.40
C GLN A 32 -4.89 -1.62 12.06
N MET A 33 -4.58 -0.36 11.81
CA MET A 33 -3.66 0.02 10.74
C MET A 33 -2.25 -0.38 11.16
N LEU A 34 -1.54 -1.09 10.29
CA LEU A 34 -0.16 -1.47 10.48
C LEU A 34 0.76 -0.41 9.88
N GLU A 35 2.01 -0.38 10.34
CA GLU A 35 2.97 0.66 9.95
C GLU A 35 3.62 0.35 8.60
N GLU A 36 3.73 -0.93 8.24
CA GLU A 36 4.38 -1.38 7.02
C GLU A 36 3.74 -0.77 5.76
N ILE A 37 4.61 -0.26 4.88
CA ILE A 37 4.23 0.35 3.61
C ILE A 37 4.34 -0.69 2.49
N TYR A 38 3.31 -0.79 1.68
CA TYR A 38 3.22 -1.70 0.53
C TYR A 38 3.08 -0.92 -0.77
N LEU A 39 3.62 -1.48 -1.86
CA LEU A 39 3.33 -1.07 -3.22
C LEU A 39 2.36 -2.07 -3.86
N GLY A 40 1.17 -1.61 -4.18
CA GLY A 40 0.20 -2.33 -5.00
C GLY A 40 0.44 -2.03 -6.47
N SER A 41 0.99 -2.99 -7.20
CA SER A 41 1.26 -2.87 -8.63
C SER A 41 0.00 -3.19 -9.45
N HIS A 42 -0.40 -2.26 -10.31
CA HIS A 42 -1.52 -2.44 -11.24
C HIS A 42 -1.18 -3.48 -12.31
N GLU A 43 0.06 -3.48 -12.83
CA GLU A 43 0.48 -4.39 -13.90
C GLU A 43 0.49 -5.86 -13.45
N SER A 44 0.97 -6.13 -12.23
CA SER A 44 1.11 -7.49 -11.71
C SER A 44 -0.06 -7.92 -10.81
N GLY A 45 -0.86 -6.97 -10.34
CA GLY A 45 -1.92 -7.20 -9.35
C GLY A 45 -1.39 -7.63 -7.97
N LYS A 46 -0.09 -7.48 -7.70
CA LYS A 46 0.56 -7.89 -6.45
C LYS A 46 0.77 -6.72 -5.51
N CYS A 47 0.81 -7.02 -4.22
CA CYS A 47 1.23 -6.08 -3.18
C CYS A 47 2.53 -6.58 -2.55
N GLU A 48 3.57 -5.75 -2.58
CA GLU A 48 4.89 -6.07 -2.02
C GLU A 48 5.24 -5.06 -0.92
N GLN A 49 5.83 -5.53 0.17
CA GLN A 49 6.27 -4.64 1.25
C GLN A 49 7.53 -3.90 0.78
N MET A 50 7.48 -2.57 0.84
CA MET A 50 8.58 -1.70 0.43
C MET A 50 9.35 -1.15 1.64
N TYR A 51 8.61 -0.71 2.67
CA TYR A 51 9.19 -0.07 3.86
C TYR A 51 8.53 -0.61 5.13
N SER A 52 9.24 -0.53 6.25
CA SER A 52 8.75 -0.94 7.57
C SER A 52 7.80 0.10 8.16
N ASN A 53 7.95 1.37 7.79
CA ASN A 53 7.05 2.46 8.22
C ASN A 53 7.14 3.68 7.30
N LEU A 54 6.24 4.64 7.53
CA LEU A 54 6.18 5.89 6.75
C LEU A 54 7.41 6.79 6.97
N VAL A 55 8.02 6.75 8.15
CA VAL A 55 9.22 7.55 8.45
C VAL A 55 10.39 7.09 7.59
N GLU A 56 10.58 5.78 7.47
CA GLU A 56 11.60 5.17 6.61
C GLU A 56 11.40 5.60 5.15
N LEU A 57 10.17 5.52 4.62
CA LEU A 57 9.84 6.01 3.28
C LEU A 57 10.21 7.50 3.12
N ILE A 58 9.86 8.36 4.07
CA ILE A 58 10.14 9.81 3.97
C ILE A 58 11.65 10.10 4.01
N MET A 59 12.40 9.35 4.81
CA MET A 59 13.84 9.56 5.01
C MET A 59 14.69 9.02 3.85
N GLU A 60 14.17 8.06 3.08
CA GLU A 60 14.87 7.44 1.94
C GLU A 60 14.55 8.08 0.57
N GLN A 61 13.87 9.24 0.56
CA GLN A 61 13.59 10.01 -0.67
C GLN A 61 14.74 10.90 -1.13
#